data_AF-A0A1T1AUH9-F1
#
_entry.id   AF-A0A1T1AUH9-F1
#
_cell.length_a   1.000
_cell.length_b   1.000
_cell.length_c   1.000
_cell.angle_alpha   90.00
_cell.angle_beta   90.00
_cell.angle_gamma   90.00
#
_symmetry.space_group_name_H-M   'P 1'
#
loop_
_entity.id
_entity.type
_entity.pdbx_description
1 polymer ?
#
loop_
_entity_poly.entity_id
_entity_poly.type
_entity_poly.pdbx_seq_one_letter_code
_entity_poly.pdbx_strand_id
1 'polypeptide(L)'
;MKLSSKSILLLVLMLLSAALGAALRPTISLADERAPMDLDAMVPTSFGDWREDVNRMAQVVNPQQKSVIDQLYSQTLSRSYINTQGYRIMLSIAYGKNQSDALQLHKPEVCYPAQGFMLLSKQAGALDLLGKPIAATRLATSLGQRLEPITYWTMVGDHNVTSGIDKKLTEMRYALDKRIPDGMLVRVSSIDPDTARAYAVQNQFANAMVEAISPANRTRFAGKLNTFQPLN
;
A
#
# COMPACT_ATOMS: atom_id res chain seq x y z
N MET A 1 17.51 27.64 46.00
CA MET A 1 17.82 26.42 45.21
C MET A 1 18.91 26.74 44.20
N LYS A 2 20.11 26.15 44.31
CA LYS A 2 21.11 26.21 43.23
C LYS A 2 20.79 25.09 42.24
N LEU A 3 20.47 25.42 40.99
CA LEU A 3 20.34 24.40 39.96
C LEU A 3 21.71 23.74 39.76
N SER A 4 21.76 22.41 39.87
CA SER A 4 22.95 21.63 39.58
C SER A 4 23.30 21.75 38.09
N SER A 5 24.59 21.75 37.73
CA SER A 5 25.05 21.76 36.33
C SER A 5 24.41 20.63 35.51
N LYS A 6 24.07 19.50 36.16
CA LYS A 6 23.33 18.39 35.54
C LYS A 6 21.91 18.79 35.14
N SER A 7 21.21 19.56 35.97
CA SER A 7 19.86 20.07 35.68
C SER A 7 19.86 21.07 34.54
N ILE A 8 20.89 21.92 34.44
CA ILE A 8 21.06 22.86 33.32
C ILE A 8 21.35 22.09 32.02
N LEU A 9 22.24 21.09 32.06
CA LEU A 9 22.52 20.25 30.89
C LEU A 9 21.26 19.54 30.39
N LEU A 10 20.47 18.95 31.29
CA LEU A 10 19.21 18.29 30.94
C LEU A 10 18.21 19.29 30.34
N LEU A 11 18.06 20.48 30.92
CA LEU A 11 17.18 21.52 30.39
C LEU A 11 17.59 21.92 28.96
N VAL A 12 18.89 22.14 28.73
CA VAL A 12 19.41 22.48 27.39
C VAL A 12 19.14 21.36 26.41
N LEU A 13 19.38 20.10 26.78
CA LEU A 13 19.08 18.95 25.91
C LEU A 13 17.59 18.83 25.60
N MET A 14 16.71 19.07 26.56
CA MET A 14 15.26 19.06 26.36
C MET A 14 14.81 20.19 25.44
N LEU A 15 15.30 21.41 25.64
CA LEU A 15 15.00 22.57 24.79
C LEU A 15 15.51 22.38 23.36
N LEU A 16 16.73 21.86 23.20
CA LEU A 16 17.28 21.50 21.90
C LEU A 16 16.41 20.44 21.22
N SER A 17 16.04 19.38 21.94
CA SER A 17 15.19 18.32 21.40
C SER A 17 13.82 18.85 20.96
N ALA A 18 13.21 19.74 21.75
CA ALA A 18 11.94 20.38 21.40
C ALA A 18 12.07 21.31 20.19
N ALA A 19 13.12 22.13 20.13
CA ALA A 19 13.38 23.03 19.00
C ALA A 19 13.67 22.25 17.71
N LEU A 20 14.48 21.18 17.78
CA LEU A 20 14.74 20.26 16.68
C LEU A 20 13.45 19.57 16.22
N GLY A 21 12.64 19.06 17.15
CA GLY A 21 11.36 18.44 16.83
C GLY A 21 10.38 19.38 16.15
N ALA A 22 10.32 20.66 16.58
CA ALA A 22 9.51 21.68 15.94
C ALA A 22 10.03 22.07 14.54
N ALA A 23 11.35 22.21 14.39
CA ALA A 23 11.99 22.62 13.14
C ALA A 23 11.97 21.53 12.05
N LEU A 24 12.02 20.25 12.45
CA LEU A 24 12.01 19.08 11.58
C LEU A 24 10.60 18.51 11.35
N ARG A 25 9.55 19.14 11.89
CA ARG A 25 8.18 18.71 11.66
C ARG A 25 7.84 18.86 10.17
N PRO A 26 7.46 17.78 9.46
CA PRO A 26 7.08 17.89 8.06
C PRO A 26 5.73 18.61 7.96
N THR A 27 5.64 19.54 7.02
CA THR A 27 4.44 20.36 6.78
C THR A 27 3.98 20.34 5.33
N ILE A 28 4.83 19.86 4.41
CA ILE A 28 4.56 19.85 2.98
C ILE A 28 4.02 18.49 2.59
N SER A 29 2.79 18.44 2.08
CA SER A 29 2.17 17.22 1.57
C SER A 29 2.75 16.87 0.20
N LEU A 30 3.39 15.70 0.08
CA LEU A 30 3.90 15.21 -1.20
C LEU A 30 2.78 15.01 -2.23
N ALA A 31 1.56 14.69 -1.76
CA ALA A 31 0.40 14.54 -2.61
C ALA A 31 -0.03 15.87 -3.27
N ASP A 32 0.25 17.00 -2.63
CA ASP A 32 -0.12 18.32 -3.14
C ASP A 32 0.93 18.89 -4.10
N GLU A 33 2.14 18.33 -4.12
CA GLU A 33 3.22 18.67 -5.08
C GLU A 33 3.10 17.88 -6.40
N ARG A 34 2.16 16.94 -6.50
CA ARG A 34 2.02 15.99 -7.62
C ARG A 34 0.66 16.13 -8.30
N ALA A 35 0.55 15.55 -9.49
CA ALA A 35 -0.77 15.36 -10.11
C ALA A 35 -1.69 14.62 -9.12
N PRO A 36 -2.93 15.11 -8.90
CA PRO A 36 -3.87 14.47 -7.98
C PRO A 36 -4.01 12.97 -8.30
N MET A 37 -4.09 12.15 -7.26
CA MET A 37 -4.49 10.76 -7.45
C MET A 37 -5.92 10.74 -7.99
N ASP A 38 -6.14 9.98 -9.05
CA ASP A 38 -7.46 9.63 -9.57
C ASP A 38 -7.39 8.14 -9.90
N LEU A 39 -7.72 7.29 -8.92
CA LEU A 39 -7.61 5.84 -9.09
C LEU A 39 -8.52 5.34 -10.21
N ASP A 40 -9.69 5.97 -10.41
CA ASP A 40 -10.64 5.55 -11.43
C ASP A 40 -10.12 5.81 -12.84
N ALA A 41 -9.48 6.96 -13.06
CA ALA A 41 -8.86 7.31 -14.33
C ALA A 41 -7.49 6.61 -14.55
N MET A 42 -6.70 6.42 -13.49
CA MET A 42 -5.36 5.86 -13.60
C MET A 42 -5.35 4.35 -13.80
N VAL A 43 -6.27 3.61 -13.17
CA VAL A 43 -6.36 2.15 -13.30
C VAL A 43 -7.22 1.82 -14.52
N PRO A 44 -6.70 1.13 -15.56
CA PRO A 44 -7.49 0.88 -16.76
C PRO A 44 -8.61 -0.13 -16.51
N THR A 45 -9.76 0.06 -17.19
CA THR A 45 -10.89 -0.90 -17.15
C THR A 45 -10.65 -2.12 -18.05
N SER A 46 -9.67 -2.05 -18.97
CA SER A 46 -9.21 -3.17 -19.79
C SER A 46 -7.72 -3.06 -20.12
N PHE A 47 -7.01 -4.18 -20.11
CA PHE A 47 -5.58 -4.27 -20.46
C PHE A 47 -5.17 -5.72 -20.71
N GLY A 48 -4.34 -5.96 -21.72
CA GLY A 48 -4.00 -7.32 -22.16
C GLY A 48 -5.27 -8.15 -22.37
N ASP A 49 -5.35 -9.31 -21.72
CA ASP A 49 -6.52 -10.19 -21.77
C ASP A 49 -7.61 -9.86 -20.74
N TRP A 50 -7.38 -8.88 -19.87
CA TRP A 50 -8.26 -8.55 -18.75
C TRP A 50 -9.25 -7.43 -19.12
N ARG A 51 -10.48 -7.58 -18.65
CA ARG A 51 -11.51 -6.55 -18.67
C ARG A 51 -12.27 -6.53 -17.35
N GLU A 52 -12.76 -5.37 -16.96
CA GLU A 52 -13.61 -5.23 -15.78
C GLU A 52 -14.89 -6.05 -15.93
N ASP A 53 -15.21 -6.86 -14.92
CA ASP A 53 -16.43 -7.66 -14.81
C ASP A 53 -17.54 -6.83 -14.17
N VAL A 54 -18.11 -5.90 -14.97
CA VAL A 54 -19.14 -4.93 -14.54
C VAL A 54 -20.45 -5.57 -14.05
N ASN A 55 -20.67 -6.87 -14.33
CA ASN A 55 -21.88 -7.59 -13.93
C ASN A 55 -21.84 -8.10 -12.48
N ARG A 56 -20.69 -8.00 -11.82
CA ARG A 56 -20.54 -8.29 -10.38
C ARG A 56 -20.45 -6.97 -9.64
N MET A 57 -21.59 -6.50 -9.11
CA MET A 57 -21.59 -5.35 -8.20
C MET A 57 -20.60 -5.58 -7.07
N ALA A 58 -19.82 -4.54 -6.74
CA ALA A 58 -18.85 -4.54 -5.66
C ALA A 58 -19.46 -5.14 -4.40
N GLN A 59 -18.71 -6.04 -3.76
CA GLN A 59 -19.08 -6.66 -2.49
C GLN A 59 -19.59 -5.56 -1.54
N VAL A 60 -20.84 -5.67 -1.08
CA VAL A 60 -21.47 -4.65 -0.23
C VAL A 60 -20.63 -4.49 1.03
N VAL A 61 -19.83 -3.43 1.08
CA VAL A 61 -19.04 -3.08 2.27
C VAL A 61 -20.04 -2.62 3.33
N ASN A 62 -19.96 -3.18 4.53
CA ASN A 62 -20.80 -2.77 5.64
C ASN A 62 -20.66 -1.23 5.84
N PRO A 63 -21.76 -0.47 5.99
CA PRO A 63 -21.72 0.99 6.17
C PRO A 63 -20.78 1.48 7.28
N GLN A 64 -20.66 0.74 8.39
CA GLN A 64 -19.74 1.07 9.49
C GLN A 64 -18.27 0.87 9.11
N GLN A 65 -17.97 -0.12 8.26
CA GLN A 65 -16.61 -0.28 7.72
C GLN A 65 -16.30 0.81 6.70
N LYS A 66 -17.28 1.22 5.90
CA LYS A 66 -17.13 2.29 4.91
C LYS A 66 -16.78 3.63 5.57
N SER A 67 -17.40 4.00 6.68
CA SER A 67 -17.08 5.26 7.37
C SER A 67 -15.65 5.30 7.94
N VAL A 68 -15.14 4.19 8.47
CA VAL A 68 -13.74 4.08 8.91
C VAL A 68 -12.78 4.15 7.72
N ILE A 69 -13.11 3.47 6.62
CA ILE A 69 -12.32 3.51 5.37
C ILE A 69 -12.27 4.94 4.82
N ASP A 70 -13.39 5.66 4.78
CA ASP A 70 -13.47 7.02 4.23
C ASP A 70 -12.75 8.06 5.12
N GLN A 71 -12.62 7.81 6.43
CA GLN A 71 -11.79 8.63 7.32
C GLN A 71 -10.29 8.40 7.13
N LEU A 72 -9.90 7.19 6.73
CA LEU A 72 -8.51 6.75 6.64
C LEU A 72 -7.95 6.84 5.22
N TYR A 73 -8.78 6.83 4.18
CA TYR A 73 -8.32 6.85 2.80
C TYR A 73 -8.91 8.04 2.06
N SER A 74 -8.04 8.73 1.34
CA SER A 74 -8.45 9.82 0.46
C SER A 74 -9.18 9.29 -0.78
N GLN A 75 -8.81 8.09 -1.26
CA GLN A 75 -9.51 7.38 -2.32
C GLN A 75 -9.40 5.87 -2.14
N THR A 76 -10.42 5.14 -2.57
CA THR A 76 -10.36 3.68 -2.68
C THR A 76 -10.88 3.24 -4.04
N LEU A 77 -10.32 2.15 -4.55
CA LEU A 77 -10.81 1.47 -5.76
C LEU A 77 -11.10 0.01 -5.42
N SER A 78 -12.22 -0.49 -5.93
CA SER A 78 -12.57 -1.91 -5.86
C SER A 78 -13.14 -2.33 -7.20
N ARG A 79 -12.44 -3.22 -7.92
CA ARG A 79 -12.83 -3.71 -9.24
C ARG A 79 -12.63 -5.21 -9.32
N SER A 80 -13.51 -5.88 -10.06
CA SER A 80 -13.31 -7.27 -10.47
C SER A 80 -12.90 -7.30 -11.93
N TYR A 81 -11.91 -8.11 -12.28
CA TYR A 81 -11.47 -8.33 -13.65
C TYR A 81 -11.68 -9.78 -14.03
N ILE A 82 -11.98 -10.01 -15.30
CA ILE A 82 -12.11 -11.33 -15.91
C ILE A 82 -11.23 -11.40 -17.16
N ASN A 83 -10.49 -12.49 -17.31
CA ASN A 83 -9.69 -12.73 -18.52
C ASN A 83 -10.51 -13.47 -19.59
N THR A 84 -9.89 -13.75 -20.74
CA THR A 84 -10.50 -14.52 -21.84
C THR A 84 -10.82 -15.97 -21.48
N GLN A 85 -10.12 -16.54 -20.49
CA GLN A 85 -10.34 -17.90 -19.96
C GLN A 85 -11.41 -17.95 -18.85
N GLY A 86 -11.98 -16.82 -18.46
CA GLY A 86 -12.97 -16.73 -17.39
C GLY A 86 -12.38 -16.73 -15.96
N TYR A 87 -11.06 -16.69 -15.81
CA TYR A 87 -10.39 -16.51 -14.52
C TYR A 87 -10.67 -15.10 -14.01
N ARG A 88 -10.88 -14.98 -12.70
CA ARG A 88 -11.28 -13.72 -12.06
C ARG A 88 -10.29 -13.26 -11.01
N ILE A 89 -10.06 -11.95 -11.01
CA ILE A 89 -9.22 -11.25 -10.04
C ILE A 89 -10.05 -10.15 -9.39
N MET A 90 -9.93 -10.02 -8.07
CA MET A 90 -10.47 -8.92 -7.29
C MET A 90 -9.32 -7.97 -6.96
N LEU A 91 -9.39 -6.75 -7.47
CA LEU A 91 -8.45 -5.67 -7.20
C LEU A 91 -9.04 -4.74 -6.15
N SER A 92 -8.26 -4.42 -5.13
CA SER A 92 -8.57 -3.37 -4.17
C SER A 92 -7.35 -2.47 -3.99
N ILE A 93 -7.55 -1.15 -4.11
CA ILE A 93 -6.51 -0.15 -3.89
C ILE A 93 -7.01 0.83 -2.84
N ALA A 94 -6.20 1.09 -1.83
CA ALA A 94 -6.48 2.09 -0.81
C ALA A 94 -5.36 3.14 -0.84
N TYR A 95 -5.74 4.41 -1.04
CA TYR A 95 -4.82 5.54 -1.17
C TYR A 95 -5.08 6.59 -0.08
N GLY A 96 -4.02 7.07 0.57
CA GLY A 96 -4.06 8.16 1.53
C GLY A 96 -3.06 9.26 1.19
N LYS A 97 -3.51 10.52 1.15
CA LYS A 97 -2.65 11.68 0.88
C LYS A 97 -1.65 11.99 2.01
N ASN A 98 -1.90 11.51 3.22
CA ASN A 98 -1.09 11.80 4.41
C ASN A 98 -0.72 10.51 5.15
N GLN A 99 0.41 9.92 4.80
CA GLN A 99 0.96 8.75 5.47
C GLN A 99 1.71 9.13 6.77
N SER A 100 1.07 9.88 7.66
CA SER A 100 1.54 10.04 9.04
C SER A 100 1.12 8.83 9.89
N ASP A 101 1.55 8.74 11.16
CA ASP A 101 1.17 7.64 12.08
C ASP A 101 -0.36 7.45 12.20
N ALA A 102 -1.16 8.45 11.79
CA ALA A 102 -2.63 8.38 11.69
C ALA A 102 -3.14 7.47 10.56
N LEU A 103 -2.32 7.14 9.55
CA LEU A 103 -2.68 6.29 8.40
C LEU A 103 -1.91 4.97 8.47
N GLN A 104 -2.39 4.08 9.32
CA GLN A 104 -1.99 2.66 9.26
C GLN A 104 -2.80 2.00 8.14
N LEU A 105 -2.15 1.72 7.01
CA LEU A 105 -2.72 0.90 5.95
C LEU A 105 -3.12 -0.45 6.58
N HIS A 106 -4.43 -0.68 6.68
CA HIS A 106 -4.97 -1.88 7.29
C HIS A 106 -4.64 -3.09 6.42
N LYS A 107 -3.78 -3.95 6.96
CA LYS A 107 -3.27 -5.09 6.21
C LYS A 107 -4.31 -6.21 6.15
N PRO A 108 -4.41 -6.93 5.01
CA PRO A 108 -5.37 -8.03 4.87
C PRO A 108 -5.29 -9.08 5.98
N GLU A 109 -4.11 -9.39 6.52
CA GLU A 109 -3.97 -10.36 7.62
C GLU A 109 -4.65 -9.93 8.93
N VAL A 110 -5.03 -8.66 9.08
CA VAL A 110 -5.78 -8.15 10.24
C VAL A 110 -7.27 -8.09 9.94
N CYS A 111 -7.65 -7.58 8.76
CA CYS A 111 -9.06 -7.36 8.42
C CYS A 111 -9.80 -8.63 7.99
N TYR A 112 -9.12 -9.58 7.33
CA TYR A 112 -9.76 -10.81 6.86
C TYR A 112 -10.24 -11.69 8.03
N PRO A 113 -9.44 -11.93 9.09
CA PRO A 113 -9.93 -12.62 10.29
C PRO A 113 -11.12 -11.94 10.95
N ALA A 114 -11.12 -10.61 11.02
CA ALA A 114 -12.25 -9.84 11.55
C ALA A 114 -13.54 -9.99 10.71
N GLN A 115 -13.42 -10.40 9.45
CA GLN A 115 -14.55 -10.69 8.53
C GLN A 115 -14.91 -12.19 8.49
N GLY A 116 -14.30 -13.01 9.34
CA GLY A 116 -14.57 -14.44 9.44
C GLY A 116 -13.72 -15.33 8.54
N PHE A 117 -12.74 -14.79 7.81
CA PHE A 117 -11.79 -15.62 7.08
C PHE A 117 -10.77 -16.26 8.03
N MET A 118 -10.40 -17.51 7.75
CA MET A 118 -9.25 -18.15 8.38
C MET A 118 -7.98 -17.76 7.63
N LEU A 119 -6.95 -17.32 8.35
CA LEU A 119 -5.62 -17.11 7.79
C LEU A 119 -4.84 -18.43 7.84
N LEU A 120 -4.68 -19.07 6.67
CA LEU A 120 -4.01 -20.36 6.54
C LEU A 120 -2.49 -20.20 6.51
N SER A 121 -1.99 -19.17 5.82
CA SER A 121 -0.57 -18.86 5.80
C SER A 121 -0.32 -17.39 5.47
N LYS A 122 0.85 -16.90 5.88
CA LYS A 122 1.40 -15.59 5.56
C LYS A 122 2.88 -15.76 5.23
N GLN A 123 3.29 -15.28 4.07
CA GLN A 123 4.68 -15.35 3.64
C GLN A 123 5.11 -14.09 2.89
N ALA A 124 6.40 -13.79 2.94
CA ALA A 124 6.99 -12.84 2.01
C ALA A 124 6.82 -13.37 0.58
N GLY A 125 6.52 -12.48 -0.34
CA GLY A 125 6.43 -12.77 -1.77
C GLY A 125 7.16 -11.70 -2.57
N ALA A 126 7.31 -11.97 -3.86
CA ALA A 126 7.75 -10.99 -4.83
C ALA A 126 6.73 -10.93 -5.98
N LEU A 127 6.59 -9.73 -6.53
CA LEU A 127 5.97 -9.46 -7.81
C LEU A 127 7.06 -9.03 -8.78
N ASP A 128 6.97 -9.44 -10.03
CA ASP A 128 7.76 -8.86 -11.11
C ASP A 128 6.90 -7.84 -11.85
N LEU A 129 7.10 -6.55 -11.58
CA LEU A 129 6.40 -5.48 -12.29
C LEU A 129 7.42 -4.66 -13.09
N LEU A 130 7.15 -4.48 -14.38
CA LEU A 130 8.02 -3.76 -15.32
C LEU A 130 9.46 -4.34 -15.37
N GLY A 131 9.59 -5.66 -15.23
CA GLY A 131 10.87 -6.39 -15.25
C GLY A 131 11.70 -6.18 -13.98
N LYS A 132 11.08 -5.84 -12.85
CA LYS A 132 11.74 -5.64 -11.57
C LYS A 132 11.02 -6.34 -10.43
N PRO A 133 11.78 -7.03 -9.55
CA PRO A 133 11.20 -7.62 -8.36
C PRO A 133 10.78 -6.51 -7.39
N ILE A 134 9.53 -6.58 -6.95
CA ILE A 134 8.95 -5.75 -5.92
C ILE A 134 8.48 -6.65 -4.80
N ALA A 135 8.81 -6.29 -3.58
CA ALA A 135 8.39 -7.08 -2.44
C ALA A 135 6.87 -6.93 -2.20
N ALA A 136 6.28 -8.08 -1.87
CA ALA A 136 4.86 -8.24 -1.63
C ALA A 136 4.67 -9.18 -0.43
N THR A 137 3.45 -9.23 0.08
CA THR A 137 3.03 -10.25 1.05
C THR A 137 1.98 -11.13 0.38
N ARG A 138 2.15 -12.44 0.54
CA ARG A 138 1.22 -13.46 0.07
C ARG A 138 0.52 -14.09 1.25
N LEU A 139 -0.81 -14.16 1.19
CA LEU A 139 -1.65 -14.80 2.19
C LEU A 139 -2.48 -15.90 1.53
N ALA A 140 -2.59 -17.05 2.18
CA ALA A 140 -3.65 -18.00 1.88
C ALA A 140 -4.75 -17.81 2.91
N THR A 141 -5.97 -17.53 2.46
CA THR A 141 -7.14 -17.37 3.33
C THR A 141 -8.27 -18.29 2.91
N SER A 142 -9.18 -18.60 3.82
CA SER A 142 -10.40 -19.34 3.49
C SER A 142 -11.63 -18.83 4.24
N LEU A 143 -12.79 -18.96 3.60
CA LEU A 143 -14.10 -18.75 4.22
C LEU A 143 -14.99 -19.95 3.86
N GLY A 144 -15.06 -20.94 4.74
CA GLY A 144 -15.68 -22.24 4.43
C GLY A 144 -14.96 -22.93 3.27
N GLN A 145 -15.66 -23.19 2.18
CA GLN A 145 -15.09 -23.81 0.97
C GLN A 145 -14.42 -22.81 0.01
N ARG A 146 -14.56 -21.50 0.24
CA ARG A 146 -13.91 -20.47 -0.58
C ARG A 146 -12.47 -20.33 -0.15
N LEU A 147 -11.53 -20.82 -0.95
CA LEU A 147 -10.10 -20.54 -0.78
C LEU A 147 -9.74 -19.28 -1.56
N GLU A 148 -9.20 -18.29 -0.88
CA GLU A 148 -8.84 -16.99 -1.45
C GLU A 148 -7.36 -16.66 -1.17
N PRO A 149 -6.46 -16.95 -2.12
CA PRO A 149 -5.09 -16.47 -2.08
C PRO A 149 -5.05 -14.97 -2.39
N ILE A 150 -4.20 -14.24 -1.67
CA ILE A 150 -4.08 -12.79 -1.74
C ILE A 150 -2.60 -12.44 -1.93
N THR A 151 -2.32 -11.54 -2.86
CA THR A 151 -1.03 -10.83 -2.94
C THR A 151 -1.28 -9.36 -2.73
N TYR A 152 -0.53 -8.72 -1.83
CA TYR A 152 -0.60 -7.27 -1.66
C TYR A 152 0.79 -6.67 -1.49
N TRP A 153 0.92 -5.40 -1.86
CA TRP A 153 2.12 -4.61 -1.64
C TRP A 153 1.76 -3.20 -1.22
N THR A 154 2.73 -2.48 -0.69
CA THR A 154 2.52 -1.15 -0.13
C THR A 154 3.57 -0.19 -0.66
N MET A 155 3.09 0.98 -1.05
CA MET A 155 3.88 2.11 -1.52
C MET A 155 3.79 3.25 -0.50
N VAL A 156 4.92 3.88 -0.21
CA VAL A 156 5.01 5.13 0.55
C VAL A 156 5.80 6.12 -0.29
N GLY A 157 5.15 7.16 -0.77
CA GLY A 157 5.66 8.00 -1.85
C GLY A 157 5.97 7.14 -3.08
N ASP A 158 7.25 7.05 -3.43
CA ASP A 158 7.72 6.24 -4.57
C ASP A 158 8.48 4.97 -4.15
N HIS A 159 8.35 4.55 -2.89
CA HIS A 159 9.10 3.42 -2.33
C HIS A 159 8.17 2.26 -1.97
N ASN A 160 8.53 1.06 -2.41
CA ASN A 160 7.90 -0.16 -1.93
C ASN A 160 8.40 -0.46 -0.52
N VAL A 161 7.48 -0.67 0.42
CA VAL A 161 7.81 -0.94 1.82
C VAL A 161 7.33 -2.33 2.23
N THR A 162 8.20 -3.04 2.95
CA THR A 162 8.01 -4.48 3.25
C THR A 162 7.67 -4.76 4.70
N SER A 163 8.07 -3.87 5.60
CA SER A 163 7.90 -4.02 7.04
C SER A 163 7.55 -2.68 7.69
N GLY A 164 7.11 -2.73 8.96
CA GLY A 164 6.86 -1.51 9.72
C GLY A 164 8.12 -0.65 9.92
N ILE A 165 9.28 -1.29 10.09
CA ILE A 165 10.57 -0.61 10.25
C ILE A 165 10.96 0.08 8.94
N ASP A 166 10.84 -0.62 7.81
CA ASP A 166 11.14 -0.10 6.48
C ASP A 166 10.23 1.09 6.11
N LYS A 167 8.93 0.98 6.45
CA LYS A 167 7.98 2.09 6.38
C LYS A 167 8.46 3.28 7.22
N LYS A 168 8.82 3.08 8.49
CA LYS A 168 9.21 4.18 9.38
C LYS A 168 10.50 4.87 8.93
N LEU A 169 11.48 4.10 8.44
CA LEU A 169 12.71 4.65 7.89
C LEU A 169 12.44 5.47 6.63
N THR A 170 11.52 5.02 5.77
CA THR A 170 11.08 5.75 4.58
C THR A 170 10.37 7.06 4.97
N GLU A 171 9.45 7.02 5.93
CA GLU A 171 8.81 8.23 6.48
C GLU A 171 9.83 9.23 7.04
N MET A 172 10.83 8.75 7.79
CA MET A 172 11.90 9.59 8.33
C MET A 172 12.70 10.26 7.21
N ARG A 173 13.01 9.56 6.11
CA ARG A 173 13.69 10.16 4.95
C ARG A 173 12.89 11.30 4.34
N TYR A 174 11.58 11.11 4.16
CA TYR A 174 10.71 12.20 3.69
C TYR A 174 10.60 13.35 4.70
N ALA A 175 10.56 13.05 5.99
CA ALA A 175 10.49 14.06 7.05
C ALA A 175 11.73 14.95 7.11
N LEU A 176 12.93 14.42 6.79
CA LEU A 176 14.15 15.22 6.65
C LEU A 176 14.03 16.27 5.54
N ASP A 177 13.29 15.96 4.47
CA ASP A 177 12.95 16.90 3.39
C ASP A 177 11.70 17.75 3.71
N LYS A 178 11.22 17.73 4.96
CA LYS A 178 9.97 18.39 5.43
C LYS A 178 8.70 17.94 4.70
N ARG A 179 8.75 16.78 4.05
CA ARG A 179 7.64 16.20 3.29
C ARG A 179 6.88 15.14 4.06
N ILE A 180 5.58 15.09 3.85
CA ILE A 180 4.67 14.04 4.29
C ILE A 180 4.39 13.18 3.06
N PRO A 181 4.85 11.90 3.03
CA PRO A 181 4.59 11.05 1.88
C PRO A 181 3.11 10.65 1.83
N ASP A 182 2.61 10.40 0.63
CA ASP A 182 1.38 9.67 0.44
C ASP A 182 1.61 8.16 0.58
N GLY A 183 0.53 7.40 0.70
CA GLY A 183 0.60 5.95 0.87
C GLY A 183 -0.45 5.24 0.04
N MET A 184 -0.09 4.06 -0.44
CA MET A 184 -1.00 3.20 -1.19
C MET A 184 -0.80 1.73 -0.83
N LEU A 185 -1.89 1.01 -0.62
CA LEU A 185 -1.91 -0.45 -0.54
C LEU A 185 -2.66 -0.99 -1.74
N VAL A 186 -2.00 -1.84 -2.52
CA VAL A 186 -2.63 -2.55 -3.65
C VAL A 186 -2.77 -4.01 -3.25
N ARG A 187 -3.99 -4.55 -3.38
CA ARG A 187 -4.34 -5.92 -3.07
C ARG A 187 -4.96 -6.57 -4.29
N VAL A 188 -4.44 -7.74 -4.64
CA VAL A 188 -4.95 -8.60 -5.70
C VAL A 188 -5.32 -9.95 -5.08
N SER A 189 -6.56 -10.39 -5.23
CA SER A 189 -7.00 -11.71 -4.77
C SER A 189 -7.78 -12.47 -5.83
N SER A 190 -7.83 -13.80 -5.70
CA SER A 190 -8.63 -14.68 -6.56
C SER A 190 -9.24 -15.79 -5.72
N ILE A 191 -10.35 -16.38 -6.18
CA ILE A 191 -10.90 -17.59 -5.57
C ILE A 191 -10.31 -18.78 -6.30
N ASP A 192 -9.38 -19.47 -5.67
CA ASP A 192 -8.61 -20.54 -6.29
C ASP A 192 -8.05 -21.49 -5.21
N PRO A 193 -8.39 -22.79 -5.22
CA PRO A 193 -7.82 -23.75 -4.28
C PRO A 193 -6.32 -24.02 -4.53
N ASP A 194 -5.82 -23.78 -5.74
CA ASP A 194 -4.39 -23.87 -6.05
C ASP A 194 -3.71 -22.52 -5.79
N THR A 195 -3.14 -22.39 -4.59
CA THR A 195 -2.45 -21.16 -4.17
C THR A 195 -1.27 -20.79 -5.07
N ALA A 196 -0.54 -21.78 -5.62
CA ALA A 196 0.62 -21.51 -6.45
C ALA A 196 0.21 -20.95 -7.82
N ARG A 197 -0.80 -21.56 -8.45
CA ARG A 197 -1.43 -21.03 -9.66
C ARG A 197 -1.99 -19.63 -9.42
N ALA A 198 -2.70 -19.42 -8.31
CA ALA A 198 -3.27 -18.13 -7.97
C ALA A 198 -2.21 -17.04 -7.89
N TYR A 199 -1.10 -17.26 -7.18
CA TYR A 199 -0.02 -16.28 -7.07
C TYR A 199 0.65 -16.00 -8.42
N ALA A 200 0.78 -16.99 -9.30
CA ALA A 200 1.31 -16.78 -10.65
C ALA A 200 0.39 -15.90 -11.49
N VAL A 201 -0.92 -16.16 -11.48
CA VAL A 201 -1.92 -15.35 -12.21
C VAL A 201 -2.00 -13.93 -11.63
N GLN A 202 -1.94 -13.79 -10.31
CA GLN A 202 -1.92 -12.48 -9.64
C GLN A 202 -0.69 -11.66 -10.04
N ASN A 203 0.48 -12.29 -10.20
CA ASN A 203 1.68 -11.63 -10.70
C ASN A 203 1.50 -11.13 -12.14
N GLN A 204 1.02 -12.00 -13.04
CA GLN A 204 0.76 -11.65 -14.44
C GLN A 204 -0.25 -10.50 -14.54
N PHE A 205 -1.33 -10.56 -13.77
CA PHE A 205 -2.33 -9.50 -13.67
C PHE A 205 -1.70 -8.17 -13.21
N ALA A 206 -0.96 -8.19 -12.10
CA ALA A 206 -0.36 -6.98 -11.54
C ALA A 206 0.64 -6.35 -12.52
N ASN A 207 1.46 -7.15 -13.20
CA ASN A 207 2.40 -6.65 -14.21
C ASN A 207 1.66 -6.00 -15.39
N ALA A 208 0.71 -6.71 -15.99
CA ALA A 208 -0.06 -6.21 -17.13
C ALA A 208 -0.85 -4.94 -16.77
N MET A 209 -1.39 -4.86 -15.55
CA MET A 209 -2.08 -3.67 -15.04
C MET A 209 -1.12 -2.48 -14.98
N VAL A 210 0.05 -2.65 -14.34
CA VAL A 210 1.02 -1.56 -14.19
C VAL A 210 1.61 -1.14 -15.54
N GLU A 211 1.82 -2.07 -16.47
CA GLU A 211 2.23 -1.76 -17.84
C GLU A 211 1.19 -0.90 -18.57
N ALA A 212 -0.10 -1.14 -18.34
CA ALA A 212 -1.17 -0.38 -18.96
C ALA A 212 -1.40 1.01 -18.31
N ILE A 213 -0.93 1.23 -17.08
CA ILE A 213 -0.94 2.56 -16.46
C ILE A 213 0.01 3.49 -17.23
N SER A 214 -0.41 4.74 -17.44
CA SER A 214 0.40 5.77 -18.11
C SER A 214 1.80 5.87 -17.48
N PRO A 215 2.89 6.00 -18.26
CA PRO A 215 4.26 5.99 -17.74
C PRO A 215 4.51 6.95 -16.56
N ALA A 216 3.90 8.15 -16.61
CA ALA A 216 4.01 9.17 -15.56
C ALA A 216 3.49 8.73 -14.18
N ASN A 217 2.58 7.75 -14.14
CA ASN A 217 1.93 7.28 -12.90
C ASN A 217 2.46 5.93 -12.41
N ARG A 218 3.20 5.16 -13.25
CA ARG A 218 3.65 3.80 -12.91
C ARG A 218 4.48 3.73 -11.63
N THR A 219 5.30 4.74 -11.36
CA THR A 219 6.14 4.79 -10.15
C THR A 219 5.32 4.87 -8.86
N ARG A 220 4.09 5.38 -8.92
CA ARG A 220 3.19 5.40 -7.76
C ARG A 220 2.72 3.98 -7.39
N PHE A 221 2.64 3.08 -8.37
CA PHE A 221 2.17 1.70 -8.19
C PHE A 221 3.29 0.68 -8.04
N ALA A 222 4.43 0.90 -8.70
CA ALA A 222 5.56 -0.04 -8.74
C ALA A 222 6.86 0.52 -8.13
N GLY A 223 6.83 1.75 -7.64
CA GLY A 223 8.01 2.44 -7.12
C GLY A 223 8.95 2.92 -8.21
N LYS A 224 10.03 3.59 -7.81
CA LYS A 224 11.07 4.02 -8.74
C LYS A 224 11.78 2.82 -9.35
N LEU A 225 11.95 2.86 -10.67
CA LEU A 225 12.72 1.89 -11.45
C LEU A 225 14.23 2.08 -11.17
N ASN A 226 14.76 1.51 -10.07
CA ASN A 226 16.18 1.50 -9.58
C ASN A 226 16.72 2.86 -9.09
N THR A 227 17.66 2.95 -8.14
CA THR A 227 18.64 1.99 -7.60
C THR A 227 18.54 1.84 -6.07
N PHE A 228 18.69 0.61 -5.56
CA PHE A 228 19.31 0.44 -4.25
C PHE A 228 20.71 1.02 -4.34
N GLN A 229 20.91 2.19 -3.73
CA GLN A 229 22.24 2.66 -3.38
C GLN A 229 22.39 2.34 -1.89
N PRO A 230 23.14 1.28 -1.52
CA PRO A 230 23.54 1.15 -0.13
C PRO A 230 24.33 2.40 0.24
N LEU A 231 24.00 2.99 1.38
CA LEU A 231 24.78 4.07 1.96
C LEU A 231 26.18 3.52 2.22
N ASN A 232 27.19 4.08 1.55
CA ASN A 232 28.58 4.01 2.00
C ASN A 232 28.74 4.91 3.22
#